data_AF-A0A7K3S4D8-F1
#
_entry.id   AF-A0A7K3S4D8-F1
#
_cell.length_a   1.000
_cell.length_b   1.000
_cell.length_c   1.000
_cell.angle_alpha   90.00
_cell.angle_beta   90.00
_cell.angle_gamma   90.00
#
_symmetry.space_group_name_H-M   'P 1'
#
loop_
_entity.id
_entity.type
_entity.pdbx_description
1 polymer ?
#
loop_
_entity_poly.entity_id
_entity_poly.type
_entity_poly.pdbx_seq_one_letter_code
_entity_poly.pdbx_strand_id
1 'polypeptide(L)'
;VAAACHPGATPDAVVDAALALAKDGTRSAIEEVCDVASHHDDFESALAPMRAAVEPFDTVGPDYRSPALGARRPSRLHAIEELPVALGMLLIGGGDYRRTVLGSVNYGRDCDSIATMSGAIVGALGGEIPADWAETVAEASRLDLHTPARALAQVAREVFARDLERRAAHEKAFTALAGER
;
A
#
# COMPACT_ATOMS: atom_id res chain seq x y z
N VAL A 1 0.59 -0.86 4.03
CA VAL A 1 1.89 -0.48 4.65
C VAL A 1 2.07 -1.07 6.05
N ALA A 2 1.23 -0.80 7.05
CA ALA A 2 1.44 -1.33 8.41
C ALA A 2 1.62 -2.86 8.46
N ALA A 3 0.80 -3.62 7.71
CA ALA A 3 0.94 -5.07 7.59
C ALA A 3 2.30 -5.50 6.97
N ALA A 4 2.84 -4.71 6.04
CA ALA A 4 4.14 -4.98 5.42
C ALA A 4 5.31 -4.83 6.39
N CYS A 5 5.16 -4.03 7.44
CA CYS A 5 6.18 -3.86 8.47
C CYS A 5 6.24 -5.05 9.46
N HIS A 6 5.33 -6.03 9.35
CA HIS A 6 5.38 -7.22 10.21
C HIS A 6 6.59 -8.09 9.82
N PRO A 7 7.35 -8.63 10.79
CA PRO A 7 8.44 -9.55 10.49
C PRO A 7 7.97 -10.73 9.64
N GLY A 8 8.64 -10.98 8.52
CA GLY A 8 8.29 -12.05 7.59
C GLY A 8 6.99 -11.85 6.81
N ALA A 9 6.46 -10.61 6.74
CA ALA A 9 5.30 -10.30 5.92
C ALA A 9 5.56 -10.62 4.44
N THR A 10 4.51 -11.07 3.75
CA THR A 10 4.50 -11.34 2.31
C THR A 10 3.53 -10.38 1.61
N PRO A 11 3.60 -10.25 0.27
CA PRO A 11 2.56 -9.59 -0.52
C PRO A 11 1.14 -10.07 -0.16
N ASP A 12 0.92 -11.39 -0.07
CA ASP A 12 -0.38 -11.97 0.30
C ASP A 12 -0.86 -11.51 1.68
N ALA A 13 0.02 -11.50 2.68
CA ALA A 13 -0.32 -11.05 4.02
C ALA A 13 -0.75 -9.56 4.05
N VAL A 14 -0.21 -8.73 3.15
CA VAL A 14 -0.64 -7.34 2.99
C VAL A 14 -2.03 -7.26 2.36
N VAL A 15 -2.29 -8.08 1.34
CA VAL A 15 -3.60 -8.13 0.67
C VAL A 15 -4.67 -8.65 1.64
N ASP A 16 -4.40 -9.71 2.39
CA ASP A 16 -5.29 -10.25 3.41
C ASP A 16 -5.65 -9.19 4.46
N ALA A 17 -4.66 -8.44 4.94
CA ALA A 17 -4.88 -7.36 5.88
C ALA A 17 -5.72 -6.21 5.27
N ALA A 18 -5.52 -5.90 3.98
CA ALA A 18 -6.34 -4.92 3.28
C ALA A 18 -7.79 -5.40 3.14
N LEU A 19 -8.02 -6.66 2.75
CA LEU A 19 -9.34 -7.28 2.59
C LEU A 19 -10.10 -7.40 3.92
N ALA A 20 -9.40 -7.63 5.03
CA ALA A 20 -10.00 -7.68 6.36
C ALA A 20 -10.57 -6.33 6.83
N LEU A 21 -10.08 -5.22 6.28
CA LEU A 21 -10.46 -3.86 6.68
C LEU A 21 -11.30 -3.13 5.63
N ALA A 22 -11.10 -3.43 4.35
CA ALA A 22 -11.82 -2.84 3.24
C ALA A 22 -13.31 -3.21 3.31
N LYS A 23 -14.16 -2.34 2.77
CA LYS A 23 -15.61 -2.51 2.77
C LYS A 23 -16.21 -2.26 1.39
N ASP A 24 -17.34 -2.91 1.15
CA ASP A 24 -18.21 -2.70 -0.01
C ASP A 24 -17.40 -2.67 -1.33
N GLY A 25 -17.65 -1.69 -2.21
CA GLY A 25 -17.00 -1.60 -3.52
C GLY A 25 -15.47 -1.53 -3.48
N THR A 26 -14.87 -0.99 -2.42
CA THR A 26 -13.41 -1.05 -2.27
C THR A 26 -12.93 -2.48 -2.01
N ARG A 27 -13.64 -3.24 -1.17
CA ARG A 27 -13.31 -4.65 -0.91
C ARG A 27 -13.46 -5.48 -2.19
N SER A 28 -14.59 -5.34 -2.89
CA SER A 28 -14.85 -6.06 -4.14
C SER A 28 -13.82 -5.73 -5.23
N ALA A 29 -13.43 -4.46 -5.37
CA ALA A 29 -12.39 -4.08 -6.32
C ALA A 29 -11.03 -4.72 -5.98
N ILE A 30 -10.66 -4.79 -4.71
CA ILE A 30 -9.42 -5.46 -4.28
C ILE A 30 -9.50 -6.96 -4.57
N GLU A 31 -10.62 -7.63 -4.28
CA GLU A 31 -10.82 -9.06 -4.55
C GLU A 31 -10.64 -9.37 -6.04
N GLU A 32 -11.38 -8.69 -6.92
CA GLU A 32 -11.33 -8.93 -8.37
C GLU A 32 -9.95 -8.63 -8.97
N VAL A 33 -9.33 -7.53 -8.55
CA VAL A 33 -8.01 -7.14 -9.06
C VAL A 33 -6.92 -8.10 -8.58
N CYS A 34 -6.97 -8.55 -7.32
CA CYS A 34 -5.99 -9.48 -6.78
C CYS A 34 -6.17 -10.90 -7.34
N ASP A 35 -7.40 -11.33 -7.60
CA ASP A 35 -7.69 -12.60 -8.27
C ASP A 35 -7.06 -12.63 -9.67
N VAL A 36 -7.31 -11.58 -10.47
CA VAL A 36 -6.66 -11.44 -11.78
C VAL A 36 -5.14 -11.40 -11.66
N ALA A 37 -4.59 -10.59 -10.74
CA ALA A 37 -3.14 -10.51 -10.53
C ALA A 37 -2.50 -11.87 -10.20
N SER A 38 -3.21 -12.76 -9.50
CA SER A 38 -2.72 -14.10 -9.13
C SER A 38 -2.46 -15.02 -10.33
N HIS A 39 -2.96 -14.66 -11.51
CA HIS A 39 -2.78 -15.41 -12.76
C HIS A 39 -1.65 -14.87 -13.64
N HIS A 40 -0.91 -13.87 -13.18
CA HIS A 40 0.15 -13.22 -13.93
C HIS A 40 1.46 -13.16 -13.15
N ASP A 41 2.53 -13.66 -13.77
CA ASP A 41 3.88 -13.54 -13.23
C ASP A 41 4.59 -12.26 -13.68
N ASP A 42 4.01 -11.52 -14.64
CA ASP A 42 4.65 -10.38 -15.30
C ASP A 42 3.67 -9.27 -15.66
N PHE A 43 4.09 -8.01 -15.43
CA PHE A 43 3.17 -6.87 -15.51
C PHE A 43 2.73 -6.60 -16.94
N GLU A 44 3.59 -6.81 -17.96
CA GLU A 44 3.23 -6.58 -19.36
C GLU A 44 1.98 -7.37 -19.76
N SER A 45 1.88 -8.62 -19.30
CA SER A 45 0.72 -9.48 -19.57
C SER A 45 -0.52 -9.10 -18.75
N ALA A 46 -0.33 -8.43 -17.61
CA ALA A 46 -1.37 -8.12 -16.65
C ALA A 46 -2.03 -6.75 -16.89
N LEU A 47 -1.42 -5.82 -17.63
CA LEU A 47 -1.91 -4.43 -17.73
C LEU A 47 -3.38 -4.33 -18.16
N ALA A 48 -3.74 -4.99 -19.27
CA ALA A 48 -5.11 -4.97 -19.78
C ALA A 48 -6.10 -5.78 -18.91
N PRO A 49 -5.78 -7.01 -18.45
CA PRO A 49 -6.60 -7.74 -17.49
C PRO A 49 -6.87 -6.95 -16.20
N MET A 50 -5.85 -6.33 -15.61
CA MET A 50 -5.95 -5.52 -14.40
C MET A 50 -6.88 -4.31 -14.59
N ARG A 51 -6.79 -3.64 -15.75
CA ARG A 51 -7.70 -2.54 -16.09
C ARG A 51 -9.15 -3.02 -16.19
N ALA A 52 -9.38 -4.13 -16.85
CA ALA A 52 -10.72 -4.72 -16.98
C ALA A 52 -11.30 -5.13 -15.62
N ALA A 53 -10.46 -5.64 -14.71
CA ALA A 53 -10.87 -6.04 -13.36
C ALA A 53 -11.34 -4.86 -12.51
N VAL A 54 -10.64 -3.73 -12.55
CA VAL A 54 -10.98 -2.55 -11.73
C VAL A 54 -12.06 -1.66 -12.37
N GLU A 55 -12.26 -1.73 -13.69
CA GLU A 55 -13.17 -0.86 -14.44
C GLU A 55 -14.62 -0.82 -13.91
N PRO A 56 -15.27 -1.94 -13.51
CA PRO A 56 -16.62 -1.90 -12.95
C PRO A 56 -16.74 -1.09 -11.65
N PHE A 57 -15.62 -0.86 -10.96
CA PHE A 57 -15.56 -0.14 -9.69
C PHE A 57 -14.99 1.27 -9.85
N ASP A 58 -14.45 1.61 -11.01
CA ASP A 58 -13.82 2.90 -11.26
C ASP A 58 -14.87 4.02 -11.40
N THR A 59 -14.53 5.19 -10.86
CA THR A 59 -15.37 6.39 -10.93
C THR A 59 -14.83 7.45 -11.88
N VAL A 60 -13.57 7.34 -12.33
CA VAL A 60 -12.93 8.29 -13.24
C VAL A 60 -13.50 8.13 -14.65
N GLY A 61 -13.70 6.89 -15.09
CA GLY A 61 -14.24 6.54 -16.41
C GLY A 61 -13.14 6.25 -17.45
N PRO A 62 -13.55 5.97 -18.70
CA PRO A 62 -12.64 5.51 -19.74
C PRO A 62 -11.66 6.61 -20.19
N ASP A 63 -12.10 7.87 -20.26
CA ASP A 63 -11.22 9.01 -20.55
C ASP A 63 -10.70 9.63 -19.24
N TYR A 64 -9.50 9.19 -18.83
CA TYR A 64 -8.84 9.69 -17.62
C TYR A 64 -8.67 11.22 -17.61
N ARG A 65 -8.53 11.87 -18.78
CA ARG A 65 -8.34 13.33 -18.88
C ARG A 65 -9.63 14.12 -18.75
N SER A 66 -10.79 13.45 -18.82
CA SER A 66 -12.12 14.04 -18.74
C SER A 66 -12.95 13.29 -17.68
N PRO A 67 -12.57 13.37 -16.39
CA PRO A 67 -13.15 12.55 -15.33
C PRO A 67 -14.65 12.77 -15.17
N ALA A 68 -15.40 11.70 -14.88
CA ALA A 68 -16.82 11.78 -14.58
C ALA A 68 -17.11 12.59 -13.31
N LEU A 69 -18.35 13.09 -13.15
CA LEU A 69 -18.75 13.93 -12.00
C LEU A 69 -18.56 13.26 -10.62
N GLY A 70 -18.58 11.92 -10.59
CA GLY A 70 -18.37 11.12 -9.39
C GLY A 70 -16.92 10.68 -9.16
N ALA A 71 -15.99 11.12 -10.01
CA ALA A 71 -14.61 10.63 -10.01
C ALA A 71 -13.90 10.80 -8.67
N ARG A 72 -13.03 9.82 -8.37
CA ARG A 72 -12.18 9.78 -7.18
C ARG A 72 -12.97 9.76 -5.88
N ARG A 73 -14.17 9.17 -5.88
CA ARG A 73 -15.01 9.00 -4.69
C ARG A 73 -15.37 7.53 -4.49
N PRO A 74 -14.92 6.90 -3.40
CA PRO A 74 -15.35 5.54 -3.09
C PRO A 74 -16.83 5.56 -2.66
N SER A 75 -17.50 4.44 -2.84
CA SER A 75 -18.88 4.25 -2.42
C SER A 75 -19.14 2.79 -2.09
N ARG A 76 -20.40 2.45 -1.78
CA ARG A 76 -20.77 1.04 -1.60
C ARG A 76 -20.61 0.19 -2.88
N LEU A 77 -20.50 0.83 -4.03
CA LEU A 77 -20.37 0.15 -5.33
C LEU A 77 -19.01 0.37 -5.99
N HIS A 78 -18.27 1.41 -5.59
CA HIS A 78 -17.10 1.89 -6.33
C HIS A 78 -15.88 2.05 -5.43
N ALA A 79 -14.71 2.00 -6.06
CA ALA A 79 -13.41 2.20 -5.45
C ALA A 79 -12.68 3.38 -6.11
N ILE A 80 -11.62 3.84 -5.45
CA ILE A 80 -10.55 4.63 -6.05
C ILE A 80 -9.60 3.60 -6.69
N GLU A 81 -9.34 3.68 -8.00
CA GLU A 81 -8.68 2.63 -8.80
C GLU A 81 -7.26 2.30 -8.33
N GLU A 82 -6.62 3.28 -7.71
CA GLU A 82 -5.21 3.31 -7.46
C GLU A 82 -4.80 2.29 -6.40
N LEU A 83 -5.61 2.10 -5.35
CA LEU A 83 -5.32 1.13 -4.28
C LEU A 83 -5.45 -0.33 -4.76
N PRO A 84 -6.56 -0.77 -5.38
CA PRO A 84 -6.66 -2.12 -5.93
C PRO A 84 -5.52 -2.44 -6.90
N VAL A 85 -5.21 -1.54 -7.83
CA VAL A 85 -4.14 -1.75 -8.82
C VAL A 85 -2.77 -1.83 -8.16
N ALA A 86 -2.48 -0.98 -7.16
CA ALA A 86 -1.23 -1.03 -6.42
C ALA A 86 -1.04 -2.37 -5.69
N LEU A 87 -2.11 -2.94 -5.15
CA LEU A 87 -2.08 -4.27 -4.50
C LEU A 87 -1.88 -5.39 -5.52
N GLY A 88 -2.53 -5.35 -6.68
CA GLY A 88 -2.28 -6.36 -7.72
C GLY A 88 -0.86 -6.27 -8.29
N MET A 89 -0.30 -5.07 -8.48
CA MET A 89 1.10 -4.90 -8.90
C MET A 89 2.10 -5.38 -7.84
N LEU A 90 1.76 -5.29 -6.56
CA LEU A 90 2.54 -5.87 -5.48
C LEU A 90 2.57 -7.41 -5.57
N LEU A 91 1.43 -8.05 -5.88
CA LEU A 91 1.35 -9.50 -6.07
C LEU A 91 2.17 -9.95 -7.28
N ILE A 92 1.97 -9.32 -8.44
CA ILE A 92 2.73 -9.61 -9.68
C ILE A 92 4.24 -9.39 -9.47
N GLY A 93 4.61 -8.34 -8.72
CA GLY A 93 6.00 -8.06 -8.40
C GLY A 93 6.61 -9.02 -7.39
N GLY A 94 5.81 -9.80 -6.65
CA GLY A 94 6.30 -10.84 -5.74
C GLY A 94 7.22 -10.33 -4.63
N GLY A 95 7.09 -9.06 -4.22
CA GLY A 95 7.98 -8.41 -3.25
C GLY A 95 9.26 -7.80 -3.84
N ASP A 96 9.49 -7.94 -5.15
CA ASP A 96 10.57 -7.23 -5.86
C ASP A 96 10.15 -5.78 -6.12
N TYR A 97 10.94 -4.83 -5.59
CA TYR A 97 10.65 -3.40 -5.70
C TYR A 97 10.61 -2.94 -7.15
N ARG A 98 11.59 -3.38 -7.96
CA ARG A 98 11.75 -2.94 -9.34
C ARG A 98 10.58 -3.41 -10.20
N ARG A 99 10.21 -4.70 -10.12
CA ARG A 99 9.07 -5.28 -10.85
C ARG A 99 7.75 -4.61 -10.44
N THR A 100 7.52 -4.46 -9.14
CA THR A 100 6.31 -3.84 -8.59
C THR A 100 6.13 -2.39 -9.08
N VAL A 101 7.18 -1.58 -8.96
CA VAL A 101 7.13 -0.16 -9.35
C VAL A 101 7.07 -0.02 -10.87
N LEU A 102 7.80 -0.83 -11.65
CA LEU A 102 7.71 -0.79 -13.11
C LEU A 102 6.32 -1.15 -13.62
N GLY A 103 5.68 -2.18 -13.05
CA GLY A 103 4.30 -2.52 -13.39
C GLY A 103 3.34 -1.37 -13.08
N SER A 104 3.53 -0.74 -11.92
CA SER A 104 2.71 0.40 -11.49
C SER A 104 2.84 1.62 -12.40
N VAL A 105 4.06 2.01 -12.79
CA VAL A 105 4.27 3.17 -13.69
C VAL A 105 3.81 2.88 -15.12
N ASN A 106 3.97 1.63 -15.60
CA ASN A 106 3.57 1.24 -16.95
C ASN A 106 2.06 0.94 -17.09
N TYR A 107 1.33 0.83 -15.99
CA TYR A 107 -0.14 0.75 -16.02
C TYR A 107 -0.79 1.99 -16.65
N GLY A 108 -0.14 3.16 -16.52
CA GLY A 108 -0.68 4.44 -16.98
C GLY A 108 -1.78 4.97 -16.07
N ARG A 109 -2.57 5.93 -16.57
CA ARG A 109 -3.60 6.65 -15.78
C ARG A 109 -2.96 7.37 -14.59
N ASP A 110 -3.42 7.15 -13.36
CA ASP A 110 -2.82 7.73 -12.14
C ASP A 110 -1.60 6.93 -11.65
N CYS A 111 -0.65 6.70 -12.55
CA CYS A 111 0.44 5.78 -12.32
C CYS A 111 1.43 6.25 -11.25
N ASP A 112 1.51 7.55 -10.98
CA ASP A 112 2.29 8.14 -9.90
C ASP A 112 1.71 7.80 -8.52
N SER A 113 0.40 7.92 -8.33
CA SER A 113 -0.27 7.48 -7.08
C SER A 113 -0.18 5.97 -6.88
N ILE A 114 -0.39 5.19 -7.93
CA ILE A 114 -0.27 3.72 -7.90
C ILE A 114 1.15 3.31 -7.51
N ALA A 115 2.16 3.85 -8.19
CA ALA A 115 3.57 3.56 -7.91
C ALA A 115 4.00 4.05 -6.53
N THR A 116 3.45 5.17 -6.05
CA THR A 116 3.70 5.64 -4.69
C THR A 116 3.17 4.65 -3.65
N MET A 117 1.94 4.16 -3.82
CA MET A 117 1.35 3.19 -2.90
C MET A 117 2.05 1.84 -2.93
N SER A 118 2.23 1.25 -4.12
CA SER A 118 2.88 -0.05 -4.27
C SER A 118 4.35 0.01 -3.85
N GLY A 119 5.07 1.07 -4.23
CA GLY A 119 6.45 1.36 -3.84
C GLY A 119 6.64 1.49 -2.33
N ALA A 120 5.75 2.21 -1.64
CA ALA A 120 5.79 2.31 -0.19
C ALA A 120 5.52 0.96 0.50
N ILE A 121 4.63 0.14 -0.05
CA ILE A 121 4.32 -1.18 0.50
C ILE A 121 5.49 -2.15 0.29
N VAL A 122 5.99 -2.28 -0.93
CA VAL A 122 7.09 -3.22 -1.25
C VAL A 122 8.40 -2.80 -0.60
N GLY A 123 8.67 -1.50 -0.49
CA GLY A 123 9.80 -1.00 0.31
C GLY A 123 9.67 -1.35 1.80
N ALA A 124 8.46 -1.29 2.36
CA ALA A 124 8.22 -1.72 3.75
C ALA A 124 8.35 -3.24 3.95
N LEU A 125 8.07 -4.05 2.92
CA LEU A 125 8.35 -5.49 2.90
C LEU A 125 9.86 -5.81 2.84
N GLY A 126 10.71 -4.80 2.64
CA GLY A 126 12.16 -4.97 2.50
C GLY A 126 12.63 -5.12 1.05
N GLY A 127 11.80 -4.82 0.07
CA GLY A 127 12.21 -4.78 -1.33
C GLY A 127 13.33 -3.76 -1.55
N GLU A 128 14.40 -4.18 -2.22
CA GLU A 128 15.59 -3.36 -2.44
C GLU A 128 15.30 -2.24 -3.45
N ILE A 129 15.39 -0.99 -3.01
CA ILE A 129 15.19 0.19 -3.86
C ILE A 129 16.47 0.39 -4.69
N PRO A 130 16.39 0.44 -6.04
CA PRO A 130 17.56 0.75 -6.87
C PRO A 130 18.15 2.12 -6.51
N ALA A 131 19.43 2.13 -6.13
CA ALA A 131 20.10 3.34 -5.64
C ALA A 131 20.14 4.44 -6.71
N ASP A 132 20.39 4.08 -7.96
CA ASP A 132 20.40 4.98 -9.11
C ASP A 132 19.05 5.68 -9.31
N TRP A 133 17.94 4.99 -9.05
CA TRP A 133 16.61 5.59 -9.11
C TRP A 133 16.38 6.58 -7.98
N ALA A 134 16.71 6.20 -6.74
CA ALA A 134 16.54 7.07 -5.59
C ALA A 134 17.40 8.35 -5.70
N GLU A 135 18.66 8.20 -6.14
CA GLU A 135 19.58 9.31 -6.41
C GLU A 135 19.02 10.25 -7.49
N THR A 136 18.62 9.69 -8.64
CA THR A 136 18.03 10.48 -9.74
C THR A 136 16.81 11.28 -9.29
N VAL A 137 15.90 10.66 -8.53
CA VAL A 137 14.70 11.32 -8.01
C VAL A 137 15.05 12.41 -6.99
N ALA A 138 15.99 12.13 -6.06
CA ALA A 138 16.42 13.08 -5.05
C ALA A 138 17.06 14.33 -5.68
N GLU A 139 17.93 14.14 -6.67
CA GLU A 139 18.60 15.23 -7.41
C GLU A 139 17.61 16.07 -8.22
N ALA A 140 16.78 15.40 -9.04
CA ALA A 140 15.79 16.07 -9.88
C ALA A 140 14.75 16.85 -9.06
N SER A 141 14.33 16.29 -7.93
CA SER A 141 13.32 16.89 -7.04
C SER A 141 13.92 17.84 -6.02
N ARG A 142 15.25 17.84 -5.84
CA ARG A 142 15.99 18.59 -4.80
C ARG A 142 15.48 18.28 -3.39
N LEU A 143 15.26 17.00 -3.10
CA LEU A 143 14.70 16.53 -1.83
C LEU A 143 15.65 15.57 -1.13
N ASP A 144 15.77 15.73 0.19
CA ASP A 144 16.37 14.72 1.06
C ASP A 144 15.33 13.63 1.37
N LEU A 145 15.51 12.47 0.76
CA LEU A 145 14.60 11.32 0.91
C LEU A 145 14.83 10.55 2.24
N HIS A 146 15.95 10.75 2.92
CA HIS A 146 16.33 9.90 4.04
C HIS A 146 16.15 10.53 5.41
N THR A 147 16.43 11.83 5.57
CA THR A 147 16.34 12.49 6.88
C THR A 147 14.92 12.50 7.44
N PRO A 148 13.87 12.83 6.67
CA PRO A 148 12.49 12.75 7.17
C PRO A 148 12.11 11.32 7.62
N ALA A 149 12.49 10.30 6.86
CA ALA A 149 12.23 8.91 7.20
C ALA A 149 12.92 8.47 8.52
N ARG A 150 14.20 8.85 8.70
CA ARG A 150 14.93 8.59 9.95
C ARG A 150 14.30 9.28 11.16
N ALA A 151 13.88 10.53 10.99
CA ALA A 151 13.21 11.28 12.06
C ALA A 151 11.88 10.63 12.45
N LEU A 152 11.04 10.25 11.48
CA LEU A 152 9.79 9.54 11.75
C LEU A 152 10.02 8.19 12.45
N ALA A 153 11.05 7.44 12.05
CA ALA A 153 11.40 6.18 12.70
C ALA A 153 11.90 6.37 14.14
N GLN A 154 12.61 7.46 14.43
CA GLN A 154 12.98 7.83 15.79
C GLN A 154 11.73 8.14 16.63
N VAL A 155 10.83 8.99 16.12
CA VAL A 155 9.59 9.34 16.83
C VAL A 155 8.75 8.10 17.12
N ALA A 156 8.63 7.17 16.17
CA ALA A 156 7.91 5.91 16.38
C ALA A 156 8.48 5.09 17.55
N ARG A 157 9.82 5.02 17.68
CA ARG A 157 10.48 4.34 18.81
C ARG A 157 10.23 5.06 20.13
N GLU A 158 10.24 6.39 20.15
CA GLU A 158 9.93 7.15 21.35
C GLU A 158 8.48 6.97 21.80
N VAL A 159 7.52 6.96 20.86
CA VAL A 159 6.11 6.69 21.15
C VAL A 159 5.96 5.29 21.75
N PHE A 160 6.58 4.28 21.14
CA PHE A 160 6.56 2.91 21.65
C PHE A 160 7.09 2.79 23.08
N ALA A 161 8.22 3.44 23.39
CA ALA A 161 8.77 3.44 24.75
C ALA A 161 7.81 4.06 25.77
N ARG A 162 7.20 5.20 25.44
CA ARG A 162 6.22 5.89 26.30
C ARG A 162 4.95 5.06 26.49
N ASP A 163 4.52 4.33 25.46
CA ASP A 163 3.35 3.45 25.55
C ASP A 163 3.60 2.25 26.48
N LEU A 164 4.82 1.69 26.47
CA LEU A 164 5.21 0.64 27.42
C LEU A 164 5.18 1.15 28.87
N GLU A 165 5.73 2.34 29.13
CA GLU A 165 5.69 2.97 30.46
C GLU A 165 4.25 3.20 30.94
N ARG A 166 3.40 3.73 30.05
CA ARG A 166 1.97 3.97 30.34
C ARG A 166 1.23 2.67 30.65
N ARG A 167 1.49 1.62 29.88
CA ARG A 167 0.89 0.30 30.09
C ARG A 167 1.31 -0.28 31.44
N ALA A 168 2.60 -0.24 31.78
CA ALA A 168 3.10 -0.73 33.07
C ALA A 168 2.49 0.04 34.25
N ALA A 169 2.34 1.37 34.13
CA ALA A 169 1.67 2.18 35.14
C ALA A 169 0.19 1.81 35.30
N HIS A 170 -0.51 1.56 34.19
CA HIS A 170 -1.90 1.10 34.20
C HIS A 170 -2.06 -0.28 34.86
N GLU A 171 -1.20 -1.24 34.50
CA GLU A 171 -1.20 -2.58 35.11
C GLU A 171 -0.95 -2.51 36.63
N LYS A 172 0.04 -1.71 37.07
CA LYS A 172 0.31 -1.47 38.49
C LYS A 172 -0.90 -0.88 39.23
N ALA A 173 -1.56 0.12 38.64
CA ALA A 173 -2.75 0.74 39.22
C ALA A 173 -3.91 -0.27 39.33
N PHE A 174 -4.10 -1.10 38.31
CA PHE A 174 -5.14 -2.13 38.32
C PHE A 174 -4.88 -3.21 39.38
N THR A 175 -3.65 -3.70 39.50
CA THR A 175 -3.25 -4.65 40.56
C THR A 175 -3.49 -4.08 41.96
N ALA A 176 -3.19 -2.80 42.19
CA ALA A 176 -3.44 -2.16 43.48
C ALA A 176 -4.93 -2.07 43.85
N LEU A 177 -5.83 -1.97 42.86
CA LEU A 177 -7.27 -1.96 43.08
C LEU A 177 -7.86 -3.36 43.26
N ALA A 178 -7.40 -4.33 42.45
CA ALA A 178 -7.96 -5.68 42.41
C ALA A 178 -7.43 -6.62 43.51
N GLY A 179 -6.32 -6.25 44.16
CA GLY A 179 -5.57 -7.14 45.05
C GLY A 179 -4.69 -8.13 44.27
N GLU A 180 -3.69 -8.71 44.94
CA GLU A 180 -2.92 -9.82 44.38
C GLU A 180 -3.82 -11.06 44.31
N ARG A 181 -3.85 -11.72 43.15
CA ARG A 181 -4.55 -13.00 42.97
C ARG A 181 -3.69 -14.14 43.48
#